data_AF-A0A814RU66-F1
#
_entry.id   AF-A0A814RU66-F1
#
_cell.length_a   1.000
_cell.length_b   1.000
_cell.length_c   1.000
_cell.angle_alpha   90.00
_cell.angle_beta   90.00
_cell.angle_gamma   90.00
#
_symmetry.space_group_name_H-M   'P 1'
#
loop_
_entity.id
_entity.type
_entity.pdbx_description
1 polymer ?
#
loop_
_entity_poly.entity_id
_entity_poly.type
_entity_poly.pdbx_seq_one_letter_code
_entity_poly.pdbx_strand_id
1 'polypeptide(L)'
;MKLTHRIMDMLDGLSIVYWPDCQSLLNVLRNETYNIWDQDVDLSIEWPFKSNHIHSKLNNLQLFIETFQNNDFNVEYYPDRKLFSLSSVSEKSARQPHVDIWLWKRYDEHEIKPVLQLFDSSLKYQSRLISDIYPLKSVTWLGRNVKIPRQSHKIAYKEYGTSYMKPIFIRNNCLHNLIDGRWFYNA
;
A
#
# COMPACT_ATOMS: atom_id res chain seq x y z
N MET A 1 5.12 7.78 11.40
CA MET A 1 4.76 6.89 12.53
C MET A 1 3.33 7.10 13.03
N LYS A 2 2.97 8.27 13.61
CA LYS A 2 1.59 8.48 14.13
C LYS A 2 0.50 8.30 13.07
N LEU A 3 0.69 8.84 11.85
CA LEU A 3 -0.27 8.72 10.75
C LEU A 3 -0.49 7.26 10.34
N THR A 4 0.59 6.55 10.01
CA THR A 4 0.56 5.13 9.61
C THR A 4 -0.18 4.26 10.63
N HIS A 5 0.13 4.44 11.92
CA HIS A 5 -0.52 3.66 12.96
C HIS A 5 -2.02 3.96 13.04
N ARG A 6 -2.43 5.23 12.98
CA ARG A 6 -3.86 5.61 12.99
C ARG A 6 -4.62 4.98 11.82
N ILE A 7 -4.04 4.97 10.63
CA ILE A 7 -4.68 4.39 9.43
C ILE A 7 -4.79 2.88 9.57
N MET A 8 -3.73 2.21 10.00
CA MET A 8 -3.76 0.77 10.26
C MET A 8 -4.79 0.39 11.33
N ASP A 9 -4.86 1.14 12.42
CA ASP A 9 -5.84 0.92 13.50
C ASP A 9 -7.28 1.12 13.01
N MET A 10 -7.51 2.08 12.11
CA MET A 10 -8.79 2.28 11.46
C MET A 10 -9.16 1.12 10.54
N LEU A 11 -8.22 0.63 9.72
CA LEU A 11 -8.45 -0.53 8.86
C LEU A 11 -8.75 -1.78 9.68
N ASP A 12 -8.00 -2.00 10.78
CA ASP A 12 -8.23 -3.08 11.74
C ASP A 12 -9.64 -2.96 12.37
N GLY A 13 -10.03 -1.75 12.80
CA GLY A 13 -11.37 -1.48 13.36
C GLY A 13 -12.51 -1.70 12.36
N LEU A 14 -12.26 -1.50 11.07
CA LEU A 14 -13.17 -1.82 9.97
C LEU A 14 -13.07 -3.28 9.51
N SER A 15 -12.28 -4.12 10.18
CA SER A 15 -12.02 -5.51 9.76
C SER A 15 -11.55 -5.64 8.30
N ILE A 16 -10.92 -4.59 7.76
CA ILE A 16 -10.38 -4.58 6.40
C ILE A 16 -9.01 -5.25 6.45
N VAL A 17 -8.85 -6.32 5.68
CA VAL A 17 -7.55 -6.99 5.56
C VAL A 17 -6.64 -6.16 4.66
N TYR A 18 -5.49 -5.76 5.20
CA TYR A 18 -4.44 -5.03 4.48
C TYR A 18 -3.06 -5.69 4.65
N TRP A 19 -2.12 -5.32 3.78
CA TRP A 19 -0.71 -5.68 3.93
C TRP A 19 0.23 -4.55 3.46
N PRO A 20 1.43 -4.40 4.03
CA PRO A 20 2.48 -3.54 3.46
C PRO A 20 2.87 -4.01 2.07
N ASP A 21 3.02 -3.08 1.14
CA ASP A 21 3.39 -3.33 -0.25
C ASP A 21 4.61 -2.52 -0.68
N CYS A 22 5.08 -2.70 -1.92
CA CYS A 22 6.13 -1.89 -2.54
C CYS A 22 7.34 -1.68 -1.62
N GLN A 23 7.78 -0.43 -1.41
CA GLN A 23 8.96 -0.11 -0.61
C GLN A 23 8.70 -0.39 0.88
N SER A 24 7.47 -0.23 1.34
CA SER A 24 7.09 -0.58 2.72
C SER A 24 7.24 -2.07 3.02
N LEU A 25 6.92 -2.96 2.07
CA LEU A 25 7.19 -4.38 2.20
C LEU A 25 8.70 -4.67 2.26
N LEU A 26 9.52 -3.98 1.46
CA LEU A 26 10.98 -4.11 1.55
C LEU A 26 11.50 -3.71 2.92
N ASN A 27 11.02 -2.60 3.47
CA ASN A 27 11.42 -2.11 4.78
C ASN A 27 11.09 -3.18 5.85
N VAL A 28 9.90 -3.78 5.78
CA VAL A 28 9.53 -4.91 6.66
C VAL A 28 10.49 -6.09 6.50
N LEU A 29 10.75 -6.54 5.27
CA LEU A 29 11.59 -7.71 4.99
C LEU A 29 13.04 -7.52 5.39
N ARG A 30 13.56 -6.29 5.31
CA ARG A 30 14.92 -5.92 5.67
C ARG A 30 15.08 -5.54 7.14
N ASN A 31 13.98 -5.56 7.91
CA ASN A 31 13.94 -5.06 9.28
C ASN A 31 14.40 -3.59 9.38
N GLU A 32 14.04 -2.78 8.39
CA GLU A 32 14.30 -1.36 8.29
C GLU A 32 13.08 -0.56 8.79
N THR A 33 13.35 0.62 9.33
CA THR A 33 12.29 1.61 9.59
C THR A 33 11.86 2.28 8.28
N TYR A 34 11.09 3.37 8.35
CA TYR A 34 10.93 4.27 7.21
C TYR A 34 12.30 4.71 6.70
N ASN A 35 12.44 4.80 5.38
CA ASN A 35 13.58 5.47 4.79
C ASN A 35 13.42 6.97 5.06
N ILE A 36 14.48 7.63 5.52
CA ILE A 36 14.48 9.08 5.81
C ILE A 36 14.12 9.97 4.60
N TRP A 37 14.25 9.43 3.39
CA TRP A 37 13.94 10.10 2.13
C TRP A 37 12.57 9.70 1.56
N ASP A 38 11.91 8.71 2.17
CA ASP A 38 10.64 8.15 1.75
C ASP A 38 9.56 8.70 2.65
N GLN A 39 8.67 9.49 2.06
CA GLN A 39 7.66 10.23 2.81
C GLN A 39 6.35 9.47 2.93
N ASP A 40 6.24 8.30 2.29
CA ASP A 40 5.01 7.53 2.22
C ASP A 40 5.14 6.14 2.84
N VAL A 41 3.98 5.51 2.98
CA VAL A 41 3.84 4.11 3.33
C VAL A 41 2.85 3.49 2.37
N ASP A 42 3.27 2.42 1.72
CA ASP A 42 2.42 1.66 0.82
C ASP A 42 1.73 0.53 1.59
N LEU A 43 0.40 0.59 1.62
CA LEU A 43 -0.48 -0.48 2.03
C LEU A 43 -1.30 -0.96 0.84
N SER A 44 -1.81 -2.17 0.91
CA SER A 44 -2.66 -2.76 -0.10
C SER A 44 -3.85 -3.44 0.52
N ILE A 45 -4.99 -3.36 -0.16
CA ILE A 45 -6.22 -4.07 0.20
C ILE A 45 -6.80 -4.76 -1.03
N GLU A 46 -7.59 -5.81 -0.81
CA GLU A 46 -8.47 -6.36 -1.84
C GLU A 46 -9.69 -5.46 -2.01
N TRP A 47 -9.96 -5.01 -3.23
CA TRP A 47 -11.09 -4.13 -3.56
C TRP A 47 -11.68 -4.45 -4.95
N PRO A 48 -13.02 -4.54 -5.10
CA PRO A 48 -14.03 -4.39 -4.07
C PRO A 48 -14.02 -5.55 -3.07
N PHE A 49 -14.52 -5.29 -1.86
CA PHE A 49 -14.77 -6.31 -0.86
C PHE A 49 -15.84 -7.29 -1.35
N LYS A 50 -15.72 -8.57 -0.97
CA LYS A 50 -16.74 -9.57 -1.27
C LYS A 50 -18.10 -9.17 -0.69
N SER A 51 -19.18 -9.61 -1.34
CA SER A 51 -20.56 -9.25 -0.93
C SER A 51 -20.89 -9.66 0.50
N ASN A 52 -20.30 -10.76 0.99
CA ASN A 52 -20.43 -11.26 2.35
C ASN A 52 -19.48 -10.60 3.37
N HIS A 53 -18.66 -9.63 2.95
CA HIS A 53 -17.86 -8.84 3.88
C HIS A 53 -18.77 -7.94 4.73
N ILE A 54 -18.50 -7.86 6.04
CA ILE A 54 -19.30 -7.06 7.00
C ILE A 54 -19.39 -5.57 6.61
N HIS A 55 -18.42 -5.09 5.83
CA HIS A 55 -18.39 -3.74 5.28
C HIS A 55 -18.51 -3.69 3.75
N SER A 56 -19.21 -4.62 3.11
CA SER A 56 -19.42 -4.60 1.65
C SER A 56 -20.08 -3.31 1.14
N LYS A 57 -20.82 -2.58 1.99
CA LYS A 57 -21.31 -1.22 1.72
C LYS A 57 -20.19 -0.22 1.36
N LEU A 58 -18.98 -0.43 1.89
CA LEU A 58 -17.83 0.40 1.60
C LEU A 58 -17.37 0.25 0.14
N ASN A 59 -17.82 -0.76 -0.61
CA ASN A 59 -17.59 -0.82 -2.06
C ASN A 59 -18.13 0.42 -2.80
N ASN A 60 -19.06 1.16 -2.20
CA ASN A 60 -19.38 2.51 -2.63
C ASN A 60 -18.19 3.44 -2.34
N LEU A 61 -17.55 3.90 -3.42
CA LEU A 61 -16.37 4.75 -3.38
C LEU A 61 -16.56 6.00 -2.50
N GLN A 62 -17.71 6.68 -2.62
CA GLN A 62 -18.00 7.89 -1.86
C GLN A 62 -18.09 7.58 -0.37
N LEU A 63 -18.79 6.50 0.00
CA LEU A 63 -18.89 6.09 1.40
C LEU A 63 -17.53 5.70 1.97
N PHE A 64 -16.65 5.08 1.18
CA PHE A 64 -15.29 4.77 1.62
C PHE A 64 -14.48 6.03 1.90
N ILE A 65 -14.52 7.00 0.99
CA ILE A 65 -13.86 8.31 1.17
C ILE A 65 -14.38 9.00 2.43
N GLU A 66 -15.70 9.11 2.59
CA GLU A 66 -16.36 9.72 3.75
C GLU A 66 -15.97 9.02 5.05
N THR A 67 -15.79 7.69 5.02
CA THR A 67 -15.38 6.92 6.19
C THR A 67 -14.00 7.38 6.70
N PHE A 68 -13.03 7.67 5.81
CA PHE A 68 -11.74 8.24 6.21
C PHE A 68 -11.82 9.71 6.59
N GLN A 69 -12.59 10.52 5.86
CA GLN A 69 -12.75 11.94 6.16
C GLN A 69 -13.38 12.17 7.54
N ASN A 70 -14.36 11.34 7.93
CA ASN A 70 -14.98 11.37 9.26
C ASN A 70 -14.04 10.93 10.39
N ASN A 71 -12.83 10.44 10.07
CA ASN A 71 -11.78 10.06 11.02
C ASN A 71 -10.56 11.00 10.95
N ASP A 72 -10.77 12.25 10.50
CA ASP A 72 -9.76 13.31 10.41
C ASP A 72 -8.57 12.95 9.52
N PHE A 73 -8.85 12.34 8.37
CA PHE A 73 -7.89 12.17 7.28
C PHE A 73 -8.27 13.04 6.08
N ASN A 74 -7.25 13.64 5.46
CA ASN A 74 -7.39 14.12 4.09
C ASN A 74 -7.26 12.92 3.15
N VAL A 75 -8.12 12.85 2.13
CA VAL A 75 -8.23 11.69 1.24
C VAL A 75 -8.18 12.16 -0.20
N GLU A 76 -7.20 11.68 -0.94
CA GLU A 76 -7.10 11.86 -2.38
C GLU A 76 -7.27 10.51 -3.06
N TYR A 77 -8.16 10.43 -4.05
CA TYR A 77 -8.35 9.23 -4.84
C TYR A 77 -7.79 9.42 -6.24
N TYR A 78 -6.90 8.52 -6.64
CA TYR A 78 -6.27 8.49 -7.95
C TYR A 78 -6.92 7.36 -8.79
N PRO A 79 -7.97 7.66 -9.57
CA PRO A 79 -8.76 6.63 -10.27
C PRO A 79 -7.95 5.84 -11.30
N ASP A 80 -6.96 6.48 -11.93
CA ASP A 80 -6.09 5.89 -12.95
C ASP A 80 -5.08 4.90 -12.35
N ARG A 81 -4.75 5.08 -11.06
CA ARG A 81 -3.81 4.25 -10.31
C ARG A 81 -4.49 3.22 -9.42
N LYS A 82 -5.82 3.35 -9.24
CA LYS A 82 -6.59 2.58 -8.26
C LYS A 82 -5.94 2.67 -6.88
N LEU A 83 -5.73 3.91 -6.43
CA LEU A 83 -4.97 4.24 -5.23
C LEU A 83 -5.70 5.32 -4.43
N PHE A 84 -5.76 5.17 -3.12
CA PHE A 84 -6.04 6.29 -2.20
C PHE A 84 -4.77 6.77 -1.56
N SER A 85 -4.58 8.07 -1.46
CA SER A 85 -3.54 8.68 -0.64
C SER A 85 -4.17 9.36 0.56
N LEU A 86 -3.70 9.00 1.75
CA LEU A 86 -4.22 9.45 3.04
C LEU A 86 -3.17 10.28 3.77
N SER A 87 -3.51 11.51 4.14
CA SER A 87 -2.65 12.40 4.94
C SER A 87 -3.39 12.97 6.16
N SER A 88 -2.66 13.63 7.07
CA SER A 88 -3.28 14.39 8.15
C SER A 88 -4.06 15.58 7.58
N VAL A 89 -5.21 15.93 8.18
CA VAL A 89 -5.99 17.12 7.79
C VAL A 89 -5.21 18.44 7.88
N SER A 90 -4.19 18.49 8.73
CA SER A 90 -3.27 19.62 8.87
C SER A 90 -2.25 19.72 7.72
N GLU A 91 -2.17 18.71 6.86
CA GLU A 91 -1.13 18.52 5.85
C GLU A 91 -1.77 18.40 4.45
N LYS A 92 -2.03 19.55 3.79
CA LYS A 92 -2.73 19.65 2.50
C LYS A 92 -1.83 19.59 1.26
N SER A 93 -0.76 18.81 1.25
CA SER A 93 0.15 18.74 0.08
C SER A 93 0.69 17.33 -0.14
N ALA A 94 0.76 16.90 -1.41
CA ALA A 94 1.41 15.65 -1.85
C ALA A 94 2.93 15.55 -1.54
N ARG A 95 3.51 16.57 -0.88
CA ARG A 95 4.89 16.59 -0.36
C ARG A 95 4.97 16.37 1.15
N GLN A 96 3.87 15.96 1.78
CA GLN A 96 3.77 15.69 3.21
C GLN A 96 3.69 14.18 3.45
N PRO A 97 4.00 13.73 4.68
CA PRO A 97 3.86 12.33 5.03
C PRO A 97 2.47 11.78 4.73
N HIS A 98 2.39 10.70 3.98
CA HIS A 98 1.11 10.09 3.61
C HIS A 98 1.17 8.57 3.64
N VAL A 99 0.00 7.93 3.49
CA VAL A 99 -0.12 6.49 3.33
C VAL A 99 -0.93 6.24 2.08
N ASP A 100 -0.33 5.49 1.16
CA ASP A 100 -0.93 5.06 -0.09
C ASP A 100 -1.60 3.69 0.13
N ILE A 101 -2.88 3.57 -0.20
CA ILE A 101 -3.65 2.33 -0.18
C ILE A 101 -3.96 1.91 -1.61
N TRP A 102 -3.24 0.89 -2.08
CA TRP A 102 -3.40 0.28 -3.38
C TRP A 102 -4.58 -0.70 -3.40
N LEU A 103 -5.46 -0.55 -4.41
CA LEU A 103 -6.71 -1.29 -4.53
C LEU A 103 -6.57 -2.46 -5.50
N TRP A 104 -6.33 -3.65 -4.96
CA TRP A 104 -6.15 -4.86 -5.74
C TRP A 104 -7.48 -5.54 -6.07
N LYS A 105 -7.80 -5.66 -7.35
CA LYS A 105 -9.01 -6.35 -7.79
C LYS A 105 -8.81 -7.86 -7.88
N ARG A 106 -9.70 -8.61 -7.24
CA ARG A 106 -9.74 -10.06 -7.34
C ARG A 106 -10.34 -10.51 -8.67
N TYR A 107 -9.73 -11.53 -9.27
CA TYR A 107 -10.24 -12.28 -10.41
C TYR A 107 -10.22 -13.76 -10.05
N ASP A 108 -11.40 -14.33 -9.78
CA ASP A 108 -11.56 -15.72 -9.32
C ASP A 108 -12.60 -16.55 -10.08
N GLU A 109 -13.42 -15.96 -10.95
CA GLU A 109 -14.64 -16.65 -11.40
C GLU A 109 -14.46 -17.73 -12.49
N HIS A 110 -13.32 -17.80 -13.20
CA HIS A 110 -13.13 -18.84 -14.25
C HIS A 110 -11.70 -19.36 -14.41
N GLU A 111 -10.79 -19.10 -13.47
CA GLU A 111 -9.36 -19.39 -13.63
C GLU A 111 -8.87 -20.57 -12.77
N ILE A 112 -7.98 -21.38 -13.34
CA ILE A 112 -7.26 -22.47 -12.65
C ILE A 112 -6.43 -21.93 -11.46
N LYS A 113 -6.09 -20.63 -11.47
CA LYS A 113 -5.30 -19.95 -10.45
C LYS A 113 -5.83 -18.52 -10.23
N PRO A 114 -6.58 -18.26 -9.16
CA PRO A 114 -7.15 -16.94 -8.94
C PRO A 114 -6.05 -15.91 -8.62
N VAL A 115 -6.23 -14.69 -9.11
CA VAL A 115 -5.24 -13.61 -9.03
C VAL A 115 -5.83 -12.33 -8.43
N LEU A 116 -4.95 -11.52 -7.87
CA LEU A 116 -5.18 -10.10 -7.59
C LEU A 116 -4.48 -9.29 -8.69
N GLN A 117 -5.17 -8.33 -9.28
CA GLN A 117 -4.62 -7.43 -10.27
C GLN A 117 -4.73 -5.97 -9.82
N LEU A 118 -3.67 -5.21 -10.07
CA LEU A 118 -3.64 -3.77 -9.93
C LEU A 118 -3.40 -3.17 -11.31
N PHE A 119 -4.28 -2.25 -11.72
CA PHE A 119 -4.17 -1.57 -13.01
C PHE A 119 -3.40 -0.24 -12.84
N ASP A 120 -2.12 -0.32 -12.48
CA ASP A 120 -1.21 0.83 -12.45
C ASP A 120 0.08 0.45 -13.21
N SER A 121 0.39 1.19 -14.26
CA SER A 121 1.55 0.98 -15.13
C SER A 121 2.89 1.28 -14.46
N SER A 122 2.89 1.94 -13.31
CA SER A 122 4.09 2.25 -12.52
C SER A 122 4.63 1.05 -11.74
N LEU A 123 3.79 0.05 -11.44
CA LEU A 123 4.25 -1.20 -10.83
C LEU A 123 4.66 -2.20 -11.92
N LYS A 124 5.81 -2.86 -11.74
CA LYS A 124 6.24 -3.92 -12.64
C LYS A 124 5.41 -5.18 -12.46
N TYR A 125 4.98 -5.46 -11.23
CA TYR A 125 4.29 -6.68 -10.88
C TYR A 125 2.81 -6.47 -10.54
N GLN A 126 2.03 -6.17 -11.60
CA GLN A 126 0.59 -5.84 -11.57
C GLN A 126 -0.36 -7.02 -11.33
N SER A 127 0.12 -8.27 -11.37
CA SER A 127 -0.73 -9.46 -11.18
C SER A 127 -0.08 -10.45 -10.23
N ARG A 128 -0.78 -10.78 -9.15
CA ARG A 128 -0.28 -11.60 -8.04
C ARG A 128 -1.20 -12.79 -7.82
N LEU A 129 -0.64 -13.97 -7.63
CA LEU A 129 -1.44 -15.13 -7.25
C LEU A 129 -2.03 -14.92 -5.85
N ILE A 130 -3.30 -15.24 -5.67
CA ILE A 130 -3.92 -15.19 -4.33
C ILE A 130 -3.15 -16.08 -3.34
N SER A 131 -2.59 -17.20 -3.79
CA SER A 131 -1.77 -18.11 -2.97
C SER A 131 -0.39 -17.55 -2.60
N ASP A 132 0.08 -16.51 -3.30
CA ASP A 132 1.28 -15.77 -2.92
C ASP A 132 0.97 -14.73 -1.82
N ILE A 133 -0.28 -14.27 -1.71
CA ILE A 133 -0.73 -13.32 -0.68
C ILE A 133 -1.23 -14.06 0.56
N TYR A 134 -2.16 -15.00 0.41
CA TYR A 134 -2.89 -15.59 1.52
C TYR A 134 -2.44 -17.04 1.86
N PRO A 135 -2.58 -17.47 3.11
CA PRO A 135 -2.88 -16.63 4.29
C PRO A 135 -1.72 -15.67 4.59
N LEU A 136 -2.07 -14.48 5.09
CA LEU A 136 -1.06 -13.49 5.50
C LEU A 136 -0.28 -13.99 6.72
N LYS A 137 1.00 -13.61 6.80
CA LYS A 137 1.90 -13.89 7.93
C LYS A 137 2.01 -12.68 8.85
N SER A 138 2.02 -12.92 10.15
CA SER A 138 2.25 -11.86 11.15
C SER A 138 3.74 -11.64 11.34
N VAL A 139 4.17 -10.38 11.30
CA VAL A 139 5.55 -9.96 11.61
C VAL A 139 5.52 -8.65 12.40
N THR A 140 6.57 -8.39 13.19
CA THR A 140 6.70 -7.12 13.90
C THR A 140 7.41 -6.10 13.00
N TRP A 141 6.80 -4.93 12.82
CA TRP A 141 7.37 -3.79 12.11
C TRP A 141 6.94 -2.50 12.83
N LEU A 142 7.87 -1.59 13.05
CA LEU A 142 7.61 -0.30 13.73
C LEU A 142 6.95 -0.45 15.12
N GLY A 143 7.30 -1.52 15.84
CA GLY A 143 6.76 -1.80 17.17
C GLY A 143 5.32 -2.34 17.18
N ARG A 144 4.72 -2.64 16.02
CA ARG A 144 3.41 -3.29 15.93
C ARG A 144 3.47 -4.58 15.11
N ASN A 145 2.49 -5.46 15.32
CA ASN A 145 2.31 -6.61 14.44
C ASN A 145 1.58 -6.17 13.17
N VAL A 146 2.20 -6.41 12.02
CA VAL A 146 1.60 -6.21 10.69
C VAL A 146 1.45 -7.55 9.98
N LYS A 147 0.51 -7.61 9.04
CA LYS A 147 0.26 -8.78 8.21
C LYS A 147 0.95 -8.59 6.86
N ILE A 148 1.84 -9.50 6.48
CA ILE A 148 2.54 -9.51 5.19
C ILE A 148 2.09 -10.70 4.33
N PRO A 149 2.27 -10.64 3.00
CA PRO A 149 1.99 -11.76 2.11
C PRO A 149 2.63 -13.10 2.50
N ARG A 150 2.00 -14.23 2.13
CA ARG A 150 2.56 -15.57 2.35
C ARG A 150 3.93 -15.74 1.68
N GLN A 151 4.09 -15.19 0.48
CA GLN A 151 5.30 -15.30 -0.32
C GLN A 151 5.96 -13.92 -0.50
N SER A 152 6.08 -13.13 0.58
CA SER A 152 6.64 -11.76 0.53
C SER A 152 7.98 -11.65 -0.18
N HIS A 153 8.94 -12.55 0.08
CA HIS A 153 10.23 -12.54 -0.61
C HIS A 153 10.10 -12.78 -2.13
N LYS A 154 9.19 -13.66 -2.55
CA LYS A 154 8.91 -13.91 -3.97
C LYS A 154 8.31 -12.67 -4.64
N ILE A 155 7.38 -11.99 -3.96
CA ILE A 155 6.75 -10.76 -4.45
C ILE A 155 7.79 -9.65 -4.58
N ALA A 156 8.57 -9.41 -3.53
CA ALA A 156 9.64 -8.42 -3.54
C ALA A 156 10.70 -8.70 -4.60
N TYR A 157 11.10 -9.97 -4.78
CA TYR A 157 12.02 -10.37 -5.83
C TYR A 157 11.47 -10.09 -7.23
N LYS A 158 10.17 -10.29 -7.47
CA LYS A 158 9.56 -10.00 -8.78
C LYS A 158 9.53 -8.50 -9.09
N GLU A 159 9.30 -7.66 -8.08
CA GLU A 159 9.24 -6.21 -8.26
C GLU A 159 10.64 -5.59 -8.41
N TYR A 160 11.59 -6.00 -7.57
CA TYR A 160 12.90 -5.34 -7.41
C TYR A 160 14.09 -6.18 -7.91
N GLY A 161 13.87 -7.42 -8.34
CA GLY A 161 14.93 -8.31 -8.81
C GLY A 161 15.85 -8.82 -7.70
N THR A 162 17.05 -9.26 -8.10
CA THR A 162 18.05 -9.86 -7.19
C THR A 162 18.59 -8.89 -6.13
N SER A 163 18.41 -7.59 -6.31
CA SER A 163 18.85 -6.55 -5.36
C SER A 163 17.82 -6.23 -4.27
N TYR A 164 16.66 -6.91 -4.23
CA TYR A 164 15.60 -6.56 -3.29
C TYR A 164 15.96 -6.64 -1.80
N MET A 165 17.00 -7.39 -1.40
CA MET A 165 17.52 -7.41 -0.02
C MET A 165 18.74 -6.53 0.20
N LYS A 166 19.25 -5.87 -0.84
CA LYS A 166 20.37 -4.94 -0.72
C LYS A 166 19.82 -3.56 -0.38
N PRO A 167 20.24 -2.91 0.71
CA PRO A 167 19.89 -1.53 0.99
C PRO A 167 20.36 -0.66 -0.19
N ILE A 168 19.43 0.00 -0.87
CA ILE A 168 19.75 0.97 -1.93
C ILE A 168 19.58 2.34 -1.30
N PHE A 169 20.69 2.97 -0.92
CA PHE A 169 20.71 4.33 -0.37
C PHE A 169 20.56 5.42 -1.46
N ILE A 170 20.30 5.05 -2.71
CA ILE A 170 20.34 5.96 -3.85
C ILE A 170 18.92 6.40 -4.21
N ARG A 171 18.66 7.70 -4.06
CA ARG A 171 17.41 8.43 -4.40
C ARG A 171 16.85 8.15 -5.81
N ASN A 172 17.65 7.61 -6.73
CA ASN A 172 17.36 7.49 -8.16
C ASN A 172 16.30 6.44 -8.54
N ASN A 173 15.89 5.54 -7.65
CA ASN A 173 14.90 4.50 -7.98
C ASN A 173 13.45 5.01 -8.00
N CYS A 174 13.20 6.23 -7.55
CA CYS A 174 11.92 6.92 -7.78
C CYS A 174 12.02 7.76 -9.06
N LEU A 175 12.23 7.13 -10.23
CA LEU A 175 12.32 7.86 -11.50
C LEU A 175 11.05 8.68 -11.79
N HIS A 176 9.89 8.25 -11.27
CA HIS A 176 8.65 9.05 -11.32
C HIS A 176 8.77 10.37 -10.54
N ASN A 177 9.48 10.40 -9.39
CA ASN A 177 9.69 11.61 -8.60
C ASN A 177 10.65 12.59 -9.30
N LEU A 178 11.52 12.09 -10.18
CA LEU A 178 12.44 12.87 -11.00
C LEU A 178 11.69 13.55 -12.15
N ILE A 179 10.70 12.86 -12.73
CA ILE A 179 9.80 13.40 -13.76
C ILE A 179 8.81 14.42 -13.15
N ASP A 180 8.34 14.18 -11.93
CA ASP A 180 7.43 15.08 -11.19
C ASP A 180 8.12 16.33 -10.58
N GLY A 181 9.41 16.57 -10.88
CA GLY A 181 10.13 17.76 -10.42
C GLY A 181 10.33 17.84 -8.90
N ARG A 182 10.20 16.74 -8.16
CA ARG A 182 10.36 16.70 -6.69
C ARG A 182 11.83 16.81 -6.23
N TRP A 183 12.75 17.00 -7.17
CA TRP A 183 14.21 17.01 -6.93
C TRP A 183 14.83 18.40 -6.78
N PHE A 184 14.13 19.47 -7.17
CA PHE A 184 14.77 20.79 -7.32
C PHE A 184 14.77 21.69 -6.08
N TYR A 185 14.22 21.25 -4.95
CA TYR A 185 14.17 22.10 -3.75
C TYR A 185 14.48 21.31 -2.49
N ASN A 186 15.75 21.39 -2.07
CA ASN A 186 16.20 21.63 -0.69
C ASN A 186 17.72 21.81 -0.71
N ALA A 187 18.13 23.07 -0.93
CA ALA A 187 19.28 23.66 -0.24
C ALA A 187 18.70 24.58 0.85
#